data_AF-A0A963B5E4-F1
#
_entry.id   AF-A0A963B5E4-F1
#
_cell.length_a   1.000
_cell.length_b   1.000
_cell.length_c   1.000
_cell.angle_alpha   90.00
_cell.angle_beta   90.00
_cell.angle_gamma   90.00
#
_symmetry.space_group_name_H-M   'P 1'
#
loop_
_entity.id
_entity.type
_entity.pdbx_description
1 polymer ?
#
loop_
_entity_poly.entity_id
_entity_poly.type
_entity_poly.pdbx_seq_one_letter_code
_entity_poly.pdbx_strand_id
1 'polypeptide(L)'
;MLAVASCSVSTEQPESLGDDQQKLVEATDFSQDAMLSRQGRMPILLLVSQHHCPFCAQIKREILGPMVISSEYKDRLLIREIYIDLGTRVRDFKGNLLDSSAFVLGYKTYLTPTLLFLDAEGNELTERIVGIQTPELFFFYVDRAVQEAIAAFPGNG
;
A
#
# COMPACT_ATOMS: atom_id res chain seq x y z
N MET A 1 46.82 -48.02 -8.90
CA MET A 1 46.86 -46.63 -8.41
C MET A 1 45.52 -45.97 -8.74
N LEU A 2 44.59 -45.99 -7.79
CA LEU A 2 43.31 -45.29 -7.91
C LEU A 2 43.50 -43.86 -7.39
N ALA A 3 43.13 -42.87 -8.18
CA ALA A 3 42.83 -41.53 -7.70
C ALA A 3 41.34 -41.29 -7.93
N VAL A 4 40.56 -41.43 -6.85
CA VAL A 4 39.18 -40.95 -6.78
C VAL A 4 39.25 -39.46 -6.44
N ALA A 5 38.86 -38.61 -7.40
CA ALA A 5 38.62 -37.20 -7.15
C ALA A 5 37.12 -37.00 -6.91
N SER A 6 36.75 -36.89 -5.64
CA SER A 6 35.44 -36.37 -5.21
C SER A 6 35.52 -34.85 -5.17
N CYS A 7 34.69 -34.17 -5.97
CA CYS A 7 34.28 -32.81 -5.68
C CYS A 7 32.81 -32.85 -5.27
N SER A 8 32.59 -32.83 -3.96
CA SER A 8 31.30 -32.49 -3.36
C SER A 8 31.09 -30.99 -3.56
N VAL A 9 30.06 -30.61 -4.31
CA VAL A 9 29.58 -29.21 -4.32
C VAL A 9 28.44 -29.09 -3.31
N SER A 10 28.68 -28.17 -2.38
CA SER A 10 27.84 -27.79 -1.27
C SER A 10 26.64 -26.94 -1.70
N THR A 11 25.56 -27.06 -0.91
CA THR A 11 24.67 -25.99 -0.42
C THR A 11 23.99 -25.04 -1.42
N GLU A 12 22.70 -25.28 -1.60
CA GLU A 12 21.56 -24.39 -1.31
C GLU A 12 21.57 -22.91 -1.76
N GLN A 13 20.47 -22.58 -2.47
CA GLN A 13 19.77 -21.30 -2.67
C GLN A 13 20.28 -20.28 -3.70
N PRO A 14 19.42 -19.94 -4.66
CA PRO A 14 19.21 -18.56 -5.07
C PRO A 14 17.86 -18.06 -4.50
N GLU A 15 17.87 -17.49 -3.30
CA GLU A 15 16.85 -16.51 -2.90
C GLU A 15 17.17 -15.17 -3.56
N SER A 16 16.77 -15.00 -4.81
CA SER A 16 16.53 -13.66 -5.37
C SER A 16 15.48 -13.73 -6.46
N LEU A 17 14.27 -14.10 -6.07
CA LEU A 17 13.08 -13.91 -6.90
C LEU A 17 12.28 -12.73 -6.34
N GLY A 18 12.47 -11.56 -6.96
CA GLY A 18 11.42 -10.55 -7.06
C GLY A 18 11.39 -9.45 -6.00
N ASP A 19 12.37 -8.54 -5.99
CA ASP A 19 12.24 -7.24 -5.30
C ASP A 19 11.53 -6.18 -6.17
N ASP A 20 11.48 -6.39 -7.49
CA ASP A 20 11.05 -5.35 -8.44
C ASP A 20 9.56 -5.41 -8.86
N GLN A 21 8.82 -6.45 -8.44
CA GLN A 21 7.41 -6.67 -8.87
C GLN A 21 6.37 -6.31 -7.80
N GLN A 22 6.78 -5.76 -6.66
CA GLN A 22 5.88 -5.50 -5.52
C GLN A 22 5.98 -4.05 -5.02
N LYS A 23 6.30 -3.12 -5.94
CA LYS A 23 6.42 -1.70 -5.62
C LYS A 23 5.10 -1.00 -5.88
N LEU A 24 4.42 -0.60 -4.81
CA LEU A 24 3.28 0.31 -4.89
C LEU A 24 3.75 1.69 -5.38
N VAL A 25 2.85 2.42 -6.03
CA VAL A 25 3.13 3.81 -6.44
C VAL A 25 3.19 4.67 -5.19
N GLU A 26 4.33 5.32 -4.96
CA GLU A 26 4.49 6.28 -3.86
C GLU A 26 3.70 7.57 -4.16
N ALA A 27 2.85 7.98 -3.22
CA ALA A 27 2.10 9.23 -3.32
C ALA A 27 3.01 10.43 -3.01
N THR A 28 3.28 11.22 -4.04
CA THR A 28 4.03 12.48 -3.93
C THR A 28 3.15 13.70 -4.19
N ASP A 29 2.01 13.53 -4.87
CA ASP A 29 1.05 14.59 -5.17
C ASP A 29 -0.40 14.09 -5.04
N PHE A 30 -1.00 14.31 -3.88
CA PHE A 30 -2.39 13.93 -3.61
C PHE A 30 -3.40 14.77 -4.40
N SER A 31 -3.03 15.96 -4.89
CA SER A 31 -3.90 16.73 -5.78
C SER A 31 -4.02 16.06 -7.16
N GLN A 32 -2.94 15.42 -7.62
CA GLN A 32 -2.97 14.59 -8.82
C GLN A 32 -3.74 13.29 -8.60
N ASP A 33 -3.49 12.60 -7.49
CA ASP A 33 -4.23 11.38 -7.15
C ASP A 33 -5.74 11.65 -6.98
N ALA A 34 -6.11 12.80 -6.43
CA ALA A 34 -7.50 13.27 -6.38
C ALA A 34 -8.13 13.41 -7.77
N MET A 35 -7.41 13.99 -8.74
CA MET A 35 -7.93 14.08 -10.12
C MET A 35 -8.17 12.70 -10.73
N LEU A 36 -7.23 11.77 -10.54
CA LEU A 36 -7.37 10.39 -11.01
C LEU A 36 -8.55 9.68 -10.33
N SER A 37 -8.69 9.85 -9.01
CA SER A 37 -9.80 9.32 -8.22
C SER A 37 -11.15 9.82 -8.73
N ARG A 38 -11.31 11.12 -8.99
CA ARG A 38 -12.56 11.68 -9.55
C ARG A 38 -12.85 11.15 -10.96
N GLN A 39 -11.83 11.11 -11.83
CA GLN A 39 -12.00 10.65 -13.21
C GLN A 39 -12.40 9.18 -13.28
N GLY A 40 -11.79 8.34 -12.44
CA GLY A 40 -12.08 6.92 -12.35
C GLY A 40 -13.28 6.56 -11.45
N ARG A 41 -13.84 7.53 -10.72
CA ARG A 41 -14.86 7.31 -9.67
C ARG A 41 -14.44 6.22 -8.68
N MET A 42 -13.19 6.27 -8.26
CA MET A 42 -12.56 5.21 -7.46
C MET A 42 -11.95 5.79 -6.18
N PRO A 43 -12.20 5.17 -5.01
CA PRO A 43 -11.55 5.55 -3.76
C PRO A 43 -10.04 5.35 -3.82
N ILE A 44 -9.33 6.06 -2.94
CA ILE A 44 -7.89 5.93 -2.76
C ILE A 44 -7.63 5.01 -1.56
N LEU A 45 -6.94 3.89 -1.77
CA LEU A 45 -6.36 3.10 -0.69
C LEU A 45 -4.91 3.55 -0.49
N LEU A 46 -4.66 4.21 0.64
CA LEU A 46 -3.34 4.70 1.00
C LEU A 46 -2.74 3.82 2.10
N LEU A 47 -1.64 3.14 1.77
CA LEU A 47 -0.77 2.49 2.74
C LEU A 47 0.15 3.54 3.38
N VAL A 48 -0.05 3.80 4.67
CA VAL A 48 0.93 4.48 5.52
C VAL A 48 1.99 3.46 5.95
N SER A 49 3.21 3.70 5.50
CA SER A 49 4.36 2.79 5.59
C SER A 49 5.55 3.48 6.26
N GLN A 50 6.57 2.69 6.57
CA GLN A 50 7.87 3.18 7.02
C GLN A 50 8.97 2.30 6.44
N HIS A 51 10.19 2.83 6.34
CA HIS A 51 11.34 2.08 5.89
C HIS A 51 11.71 0.96 6.88
N HIS A 52 12.31 -0.13 6.37
CA HIS A 52 12.68 -1.31 7.15
C HIS A 52 11.55 -1.88 8.04
N CYS A 53 10.29 -1.85 7.57
CA CYS A 53 9.13 -2.38 8.27
C CYS A 53 8.70 -3.75 7.71
N PRO A 54 8.94 -4.86 8.45
CA PRO A 54 8.58 -6.20 7.98
C PRO A 54 7.08 -6.38 7.72
N PHE A 55 6.23 -5.79 8.58
CA PHE A 55 4.77 -5.83 8.42
C PHE A 55 4.28 -5.04 7.21
N CYS A 56 4.92 -3.90 6.91
CA CYS A 56 4.63 -3.10 5.73
C CYS A 56 5.07 -3.84 4.46
N ALA A 57 6.20 -4.56 4.51
CA ALA A 57 6.58 -5.44 3.43
C ALA A 57 5.54 -6.56 3.26
N GLN A 58 5.13 -7.22 4.34
CA GLN A 58 4.15 -8.31 4.32
C GLN A 58 2.83 -7.90 3.65
N ILE A 59 2.19 -6.80 4.08
CA ILE A 59 0.93 -6.33 3.48
C ILE A 59 1.07 -5.99 2.00
N LYS A 60 2.22 -5.45 1.58
CA LYS A 60 2.51 -5.19 0.16
C LYS A 60 2.58 -6.46 -0.66
N ARG A 61 3.27 -7.49 -0.16
CA ARG A 61 3.45 -8.75 -0.89
C ARG A 61 2.18 -9.59 -0.96
N GLU A 62 1.50 -9.71 0.18
CA GLU A 62 0.42 -10.69 0.34
C GLU A 62 -0.95 -10.13 -0.06
N ILE A 63 -1.13 -8.80 0.03
CA ILE A 63 -2.44 -8.17 -0.16
C ILE A 63 -2.40 -7.15 -1.30
N LEU A 64 -1.67 -6.05 -1.13
CA LEU A 64 -1.79 -4.89 -2.03
C LEU A 64 -1.17 -5.15 -3.41
N GLY A 65 -0.05 -5.88 -3.49
CA GLY A 65 0.57 -6.28 -4.75
C GLY A 65 -0.38 -7.11 -5.62
N PRO A 66 -0.96 -8.21 -5.11
CA PRO A 66 -2.01 -8.95 -5.81
C PRO A 66 -3.22 -8.09 -6.20
N MET A 67 -3.65 -7.15 -5.35
CA MET A 67 -4.77 -6.25 -5.67
C MET A 67 -4.46 -5.32 -6.85
N VAL A 68 -3.23 -4.78 -6.95
CA VAL A 68 -2.81 -3.89 -8.04
C VAL A 68 -2.93 -4.57 -9.42
N ILE A 69 -2.62 -5.87 -9.51
CA ILE A 69 -2.66 -6.62 -10.77
C ILE A 69 -3.99 -7.33 -11.03
N SER A 70 -4.86 -7.41 -10.02
CA SER A 70 -6.17 -8.06 -10.13
C SER A 70 -7.15 -7.21 -10.95
N SER A 71 -7.80 -7.84 -11.93
CA SER A 71 -8.89 -7.22 -12.69
C SER A 71 -10.09 -6.84 -11.82
N GLU A 72 -10.22 -7.41 -10.62
CA GLU A 72 -11.28 -7.07 -9.67
C GLU A 72 -11.12 -5.66 -9.09
N TYR A 73 -9.89 -5.16 -8.94
CA TYR A 73 -9.62 -3.88 -8.29
C TYR A 73 -9.03 -2.81 -9.21
N LYS A 74 -8.42 -3.21 -10.34
CA LYS A 74 -7.68 -2.33 -11.26
C LYS A 74 -8.41 -1.03 -11.64
N ASP A 75 -9.72 -1.10 -11.88
CA ASP A 75 -10.55 0.04 -12.30
C ASP A 75 -11.54 0.48 -11.20
N ARG A 76 -11.33 0.01 -9.96
CA ARG A 76 -12.22 0.26 -8.81
C ARG A 76 -11.51 0.88 -7.61
N LEU A 77 -10.18 0.92 -7.60
CA LEU A 77 -9.38 1.40 -6.48
C LEU A 77 -8.07 2.04 -6.93
N LEU A 78 -7.75 3.22 -6.40
CA LEU A 78 -6.44 3.85 -6.57
C LEU A 78 -5.52 3.50 -5.41
N ILE A 79 -4.59 2.57 -5.60
CA ILE A 79 -3.66 2.13 -4.53
C ILE A 79 -2.40 2.99 -4.52
N ARG A 80 -2.02 3.48 -3.33
CA ARG A 80 -0.84 4.31 -3.08
C ARG A 80 -0.11 3.91 -1.79
N GLU A 81 1.18 4.24 -1.72
CA GLU A 81 1.99 4.15 -0.50
C GLU A 81 2.55 5.53 -0.13
N ILE A 82 2.67 5.81 1.17
CA ILE A 82 3.42 6.96 1.69
C ILE A 82 4.34 6.51 2.81
N TYR A 83 5.59 6.97 2.80
CA TYR A 83 6.56 6.71 3.86
C TYR A 83 6.59 7.86 4.87
N ILE A 84 6.44 7.54 6.15
CA ILE A 84 6.40 8.55 7.23
C ILE A 84 7.79 8.95 7.75
N ASP A 85 8.83 8.18 7.42
CA ASP A 85 10.15 8.24 8.05
C ASP A 85 11.30 8.61 7.10
N LEU A 86 11.01 8.86 5.82
CA LEU A 86 12.02 9.22 4.81
C LEU A 86 12.29 10.73 4.68
N GLY A 87 11.54 11.58 5.38
CA GLY A 87 11.67 13.03 5.28
C GLY A 87 11.31 13.59 3.90
N THR A 88 10.50 12.87 3.13
CA THR A 88 10.02 13.29 1.81
C THR A 88 8.97 14.38 1.94
N ARG A 89 8.86 15.23 0.92
CA ARG A 89 7.79 16.23 0.81
C ARG A 89 6.71 15.71 -0.12
N VAL A 90 5.46 15.92 0.28
CA VAL A 90 4.27 15.57 -0.49
C VAL A 90 3.42 16.80 -0.72
N ARG A 91 2.65 16.82 -1.80
CA ARG A 91 1.59 17.82 -2.02
C ARG A 91 0.27 17.26 -1.52
N ASP A 92 -0.42 17.95 -0.61
CA ASP A 92 -1.74 17.52 -0.13
C ASP A 92 -2.85 17.67 -1.20
N PHE A 93 -4.05 17.22 -0.85
CA PHE A 93 -5.26 17.33 -1.68
C PHE A 93 -5.63 18.78 -2.07
N LYS A 94 -5.13 19.78 -1.35
CA LYS A 94 -5.35 21.21 -1.60
C LYS A 94 -4.21 21.87 -2.37
N GLY A 95 -3.16 21.11 -2.70
CA GLY A 95 -2.00 21.61 -3.43
C GLY A 95 -0.86 22.14 -2.57
N ASN A 96 -0.98 22.10 -1.23
CA ASN A 96 0.06 22.60 -0.32
C ASN A 96 1.19 21.59 -0.17
N LEU A 97 2.42 22.07 -0.10
CA LEU A 97 3.60 21.22 0.05
C LEU A 97 3.96 21.08 1.55
N LEU A 98 3.98 19.85 2.05
CA LEU A 98 4.24 19.52 3.45
C LEU A 98 5.11 18.27 3.57
N ASP A 99 5.72 18.06 4.74
CA ASP A 99 6.46 16.84 5.02
C ASP A 99 5.50 15.64 5.08
N SER A 100 5.93 14.48 4.60
CA SER A 100 5.10 13.26 4.58
C SER A 100 4.61 12.88 5.99
N SER A 101 5.46 13.05 7.00
CA SER A 101 5.11 12.87 8.40
C SER A 101 4.00 13.83 8.84
N ALA A 102 4.11 15.12 8.50
CA ALA A 102 3.08 16.12 8.81
C ALA A 102 1.75 15.83 8.09
N PHE A 103 1.80 15.32 6.86
CA PHE A 103 0.60 14.90 6.13
C PHE A 103 -0.11 13.75 6.85
N VAL A 104 0.61 12.69 7.21
CA VAL A 104 0.03 11.52 7.89
C VAL A 104 -0.46 11.87 9.31
N LEU A 105 0.22 12.78 10.00
CA LEU A 105 -0.24 13.31 11.29
C LEU A 105 -1.60 14.02 11.18
N GLY A 106 -1.94 14.60 10.03
CA GLY A 106 -3.27 15.15 9.75
C GLY A 106 -4.39 14.13 9.89
N TYR A 107 -4.10 12.85 9.62
CA TYR A 107 -5.03 11.72 9.81
C TYR A 107 -4.99 11.14 11.23
N LYS A 108 -4.16 11.69 12.14
CA LYS A 108 -3.91 11.15 13.48
C LYS A 108 -3.38 9.71 13.45
N THR A 109 -2.59 9.38 12.44
CA THR A 109 -1.96 8.06 12.28
C THR A 109 -0.50 8.14 12.68
N TYR A 110 -0.07 7.21 13.53
CA TYR A 110 1.31 7.16 14.08
C TYR A 110 1.94 5.77 13.98
N LEU A 111 1.16 4.76 13.56
CA LEU A 111 1.55 3.36 13.54
C LEU A 111 1.55 2.84 12.10
N THR A 112 2.48 1.93 11.80
CA THR A 112 2.60 1.29 10.50
C THR A 112 2.53 -0.23 10.61
N PRO A 113 1.98 -0.94 9.60
CA PRO A 113 1.24 -0.38 8.48
C PRO A 113 -0.13 0.19 8.94
N THR A 114 -0.62 1.24 8.28
CA THR A 114 -2.02 1.67 8.42
C THR A 114 -2.61 1.84 7.02
N LEU A 115 -3.80 1.30 6.77
CA LEU A 115 -4.56 1.53 5.54
C LEU A 115 -5.62 2.59 5.76
N LEU A 116 -5.54 3.67 5.00
CA LEU A 116 -6.56 4.71 4.91
C LEU A 116 -7.36 4.52 3.61
N PHE A 117 -8.67 4.72 3.68
CA PHE A 117 -9.58 4.63 2.54
C PHE A 117 -10.20 6.00 2.32
N LEU A 118 -9.76 6.71 1.28
CA LEU A 118 -10.03 8.13 1.10
C LEU A 118 -10.89 8.41 -0.13
N ASP A 119 -11.73 9.44 -0.05
CA ASP A 119 -12.34 10.07 -1.22
C ASP A 119 -11.35 11.00 -1.95
N ALA A 120 -11.81 11.66 -3.01
CA ALA A 120 -10.98 12.57 -3.80
C ALA A 120 -10.73 13.93 -3.13
N GLU A 121 -11.32 14.16 -1.96
CA GLU A 121 -11.15 15.34 -1.14
C GLU A 121 -10.24 15.07 0.07
N GLY A 122 -9.86 13.80 0.27
CA GLY A 122 -9.01 13.32 1.35
C GLY A 122 -9.77 12.96 2.63
N ASN A 123 -11.08 12.76 2.57
CA ASN A 123 -11.87 12.31 3.72
C ASN A 123 -11.88 10.78 3.80
N GLU A 124 -11.86 10.23 5.03
CA GLU A 124 -12.00 8.79 5.26
C GLU A 124 -13.43 8.30 4.93
N LEU A 125 -13.52 7.29 4.08
CA LEU A 125 -14.76 6.66 3.62
C LEU A 125 -15.23 5.50 4.51
N THR A 126 -14.30 4.80 5.14
CA THR A 126 -14.56 3.74 6.11
C THR A 126 -13.52 3.76 7.23
N GLU A 127 -13.71 2.93 8.25
CA GLU A 127 -12.75 2.73 9.31
C GLU A 127 -11.40 2.25 8.75
N ARG A 128 -10.33 2.97 9.12
CA ARG A 128 -8.96 2.60 8.78
C ARG A 128 -8.56 1.26 9.41
N ILE A 129 -7.61 0.58 8.79
CA ILE A 129 -7.02 -0.65 9.36
C ILE A 129 -5.63 -0.32 9.91
N VAL A 130 -5.43 -0.55 11.21
CA VAL A 130 -4.15 -0.29 11.90
C VAL A 130 -3.46 -1.62 12.24
N GLY A 131 -2.25 -1.81 11.73
CA GLY A 131 -1.44 -3.00 11.92
C GLY A 131 -1.98 -4.25 11.20
N ILE A 132 -1.35 -5.40 11.48
CA ILE A 132 -1.80 -6.73 11.05
C ILE A 132 -2.21 -7.48 12.32
N GLN A 133 -3.51 -7.55 12.62
CA GLN A 133 -4.00 -8.15 13.86
C GLN A 133 -4.10 -9.69 13.77
N THR A 134 -4.64 -10.21 12.67
CA THR A 134 -4.85 -11.64 12.46
C THR A 134 -4.44 -11.98 11.02
N PRO A 135 -3.21 -12.45 10.78
CA PRO A 135 -2.68 -12.67 9.43
C PRO A 135 -3.60 -13.52 8.54
N GLU A 136 -4.23 -14.55 9.11
CA GLU A 136 -5.06 -15.53 8.39
C GLU A 136 -6.36 -14.93 7.84
N LEU A 137 -6.88 -13.87 8.47
CA LEU A 137 -8.12 -13.19 8.07
C LEU A 137 -7.87 -11.80 7.51
N PHE A 138 -6.60 -11.39 7.40
CA PHE A 138 -6.26 -10.02 7.10
C PHE A 138 -6.76 -9.58 5.72
N PHE A 139 -6.63 -10.46 4.70
CA PHE A 139 -7.21 -10.21 3.38
C PHE A 139 -8.70 -9.91 3.44
N PHE A 140 -9.47 -10.69 4.20
CA PHE A 140 -10.92 -10.51 4.32
C PHE A 140 -11.27 -9.14 4.91
N TYR A 141 -10.52 -8.67 5.93
CA TYR A 141 -10.75 -7.35 6.50
C TYR A 141 -10.41 -6.23 5.52
N VAL A 142 -9.31 -6.36 4.78
CA VAL A 142 -8.91 -5.39 3.75
C VAL A 142 -9.94 -5.36 2.62
N ASP A 143 -10.33 -6.50 2.08
CA ASP A 143 -11.35 -6.58 1.02
C ASP A 143 -12.68 -5.98 1.49
N ARG A 144 -13.16 -6.32 2.69
CA ARG A 144 -14.39 -5.74 3.24
C ARG A 144 -14.32 -4.21 3.31
N ALA A 145 -13.23 -3.65 3.84
CA ALA A 145 -13.05 -2.20 3.93
C ALA A 145 -12.96 -1.56 2.53
N VAL A 146 -12.37 -2.24 1.54
CA VAL A 146 -12.38 -1.80 0.14
C VAL A 146 -13.79 -1.77 -0.43
N GLN A 147 -14.59 -2.82 -0.22
CA GLN A 147 -15.98 -2.84 -0.71
C GLN A 147 -16.82 -1.74 -0.05
N GLU A 148 -16.65 -1.50 1.26
CA GLU A 148 -17.29 -0.40 1.98
C GLU A 148 -16.87 0.97 1.42
N ALA A 149 -15.58 1.19 1.17
CA ALA A 149 -15.09 2.43 0.60
C ALA A 149 -15.63 2.67 -0.82
N ILE A 150 -15.70 1.63 -1.65
CA ILE A 150 -16.28 1.71 -2.99
C ILE A 150 -17.77 2.08 -2.92
N ALA A 151 -18.52 1.46 -2.00
CA ALA A 151 -19.93 1.75 -1.80
C ALA A 151 -20.18 3.17 -1.25
N ALA A 152 -19.29 3.66 -0.38
CA ALA A 152 -19.38 4.99 0.20
C ALA A 152 -18.88 6.13 -0.71
N PHE A 153 -18.16 5.80 -1.80
CA PHE A 153 -17.55 6.81 -2.66
C PHE A 153 -18.61 7.74 -3.31
N PRO A 154 -18.47 9.07 -3.20
CA PRO A 154 -19.44 10.01 -3.75
C PRO A 154 -19.64 9.82 -5.27
N GLY A 155 -20.89 9.64 -5.70
CA GLY A 155 -21.25 9.47 -7.11
C GLY A 155 -21.50 8.01 -7.55
N ASN A 156 -21.45 7.05 -6.63
CA ASN A 156 -21.87 5.66 -6.85
C ASN A 156 -23.35 5.39 -6.43
N GLY A 157 -24.15 6.47 -6.25
CA GLY A 157 -25.58 6.44 -5.92
C GLY A 157 -26.43 7.18 -6.94
#